data_AF-A0A2V2ER67-F1
#
_entry.id   AF-A0A2V2ER67-F1
#
_cell.length_a   1.000
_cell.length_b   1.000
_cell.length_c   1.000
_cell.angle_alpha   90.00
_cell.angle_beta   90.00
_cell.angle_gamma   90.00
#
_symmetry.space_group_name_H-M   'P 1'
#
loop_
_entity.id
_entity.type
_entity.pdbx_description
1 polymer ?
#
loop_
_entity_poly.entity_id
_entity_poly.type
_entity_poly.pdbx_seq_one_letter_code
_entity_poly.pdbx_strand_id
1 'polypeptide(L)'
;MALFEGYERRIDKIMGVLKEYGINSVEECKDICLSKGVDCDKLVRGTQPICFENAVWAYTVGAAIAIKSGCTKAADAAAAIGVGLQAFCIPGSVAENRKVGLGHG
;
A
#
# COMPACT_ATOMS: atom_id res chain seq x y z
N MET A 1 -5.37 -3.96 -18.58
CA MET A 1 -5.56 -2.56 -18.13
C MET A 1 -4.65 -2.38 -16.92
N ALA A 2 -3.94 -1.26 -16.78
CA ALA A 2 -3.03 -1.05 -15.64
C ALA A 2 -3.83 -1.05 -14.32
N LEU A 3 -3.27 -1.58 -13.24
CA LEU A 3 -3.94 -1.69 -11.93
C LEU A 3 -4.26 -0.31 -11.32
N PHE A 4 -3.41 0.68 -11.60
CA PHE A 4 -3.54 2.05 -11.10
C PHE A 4 -2.77 3.02 -12.01
N GLU A 5 -3.05 4.32 -11.85
CA GLU A 5 -2.48 5.38 -12.68
C GLU A 5 -0.96 5.56 -12.44
N GLY A 6 -0.21 5.64 -13.53
CA GLY A 6 1.24 5.80 -13.48
C GLY A 6 1.96 4.52 -13.05
N TYR A 7 1.37 3.34 -13.29
CA TYR A 7 1.92 2.03 -12.95
C TYR A 7 3.42 1.90 -13.27
N GLU A 8 3.82 2.17 -14.51
CA GLU A 8 5.22 2.05 -14.97
C GLU A 8 6.19 2.94 -14.18
N ARG A 9 5.72 4.10 -13.69
CA ARG A 9 6.56 5.04 -12.91
C ARG A 9 6.68 4.66 -11.43
N ARG A 10 5.82 3.75 -10.95
CA ARG A 10 5.70 3.39 -9.52
C ARG A 10 6.12 1.96 -9.24
N ILE A 11 5.94 1.06 -10.21
CA ILE A 11 6.00 -0.38 -9.98
C ILE A 11 7.37 -0.84 -9.46
N ASP A 12 8.47 -0.31 -9.99
CA ASP A 12 9.81 -0.72 -9.54
C ASP A 12 10.03 -0.43 -8.06
N LYS A 13 9.56 0.74 -7.60
CA LYS A 13 9.63 1.14 -6.18
C LYS A 13 8.72 0.26 -5.31
N ILE A 14 7.49 0.04 -5.75
CA ILE A 14 6.53 -0.81 -5.02
C ILE A 14 7.05 -2.24 -4.90
N MET A 15 7.52 -2.82 -6.00
CA MET A 15 8.09 -4.17 -6.01
C MET A 15 9.38 -4.27 -5.19
N GLY A 16 10.20 -3.23 -5.15
CA GLY A 16 11.36 -3.14 -4.26
C GLY A 16 10.95 -3.34 -2.80
N VAL A 17 9.94 -2.60 -2.35
CA VAL A 17 9.40 -2.71 -0.98
C VAL A 17 8.76 -4.08 -0.74
N LEU A 18 7.91 -4.57 -1.66
CA LEU A 18 7.21 -5.85 -1.49
C LEU A 18 8.16 -7.05 -1.31
N LYS A 19 9.31 -7.04 -2.00
CA LYS A 19 10.34 -8.07 -1.87
C LYS A 19 10.90 -8.17 -0.44
N GLU A 20 11.00 -7.05 0.29
CA GLU A 20 11.47 -7.04 1.69
C GLU A 20 10.53 -7.82 2.62
N TYR A 21 9.26 -7.97 2.23
CA TYR A 21 8.23 -8.68 2.98
C TYR A 21 7.87 -10.05 2.38
N GLY A 22 8.61 -10.50 1.37
CA GLY A 22 8.37 -11.78 0.71
C GLY A 22 7.06 -11.85 -0.07
N ILE A 23 6.65 -10.72 -0.68
CA ILE A 23 5.48 -10.61 -1.55
C ILE A 23 5.98 -10.42 -2.99
N ASN A 24 5.43 -11.20 -3.93
CA ASN A 24 5.96 -11.35 -5.28
C ASN A 24 5.23 -10.50 -6.33
N SER A 25 4.04 -9.98 -6.01
CA SER A 25 3.31 -9.09 -6.90
C SER A 25 2.37 -8.16 -6.14
N VAL A 26 1.91 -7.11 -6.82
CA VAL A 26 0.90 -6.21 -6.26
C VAL A 26 -0.45 -6.94 -6.14
N GLU A 27 -0.79 -7.80 -7.10
CA GLU A 27 -1.99 -8.63 -7.06
C GLU A 27 -2.00 -9.60 -5.88
N GLU A 28 -0.85 -10.21 -5.53
CA GLU A 28 -0.72 -11.09 -4.36
C GLU A 28 -1.11 -10.35 -3.07
N CYS A 29 -0.87 -9.04 -2.98
CA CYS A 29 -1.29 -8.24 -1.82
C CYS A 29 -2.81 -8.31 -1.60
N LYS A 30 -3.59 -8.31 -2.68
CA LYS A 30 -5.05 -8.40 -2.60
C LYS A 30 -5.47 -9.76 -2.06
N ASP A 31 -4.87 -10.85 -2.53
CA ASP A 31 -5.16 -12.20 -2.06
C ASP A 31 -4.80 -12.38 -0.58
N ILE A 32 -3.66 -11.84 -0.15
CA ILE A 32 -3.25 -11.81 1.26
C ILE A 32 -4.32 -11.11 2.10
N CYS A 33 -4.76 -9.92 1.69
CA CYS A 33 -5.78 -9.15 2.42
C CYS A 33 -7.12 -9.90 2.49
N LEU A 34 -7.60 -10.41 1.36
CA LEU A 34 -8.87 -11.14 1.28
C LEU A 34 -8.85 -12.43 2.10
N SER A 35 -7.71 -13.14 2.18
CA SER A 35 -7.56 -14.34 3.02
C SER A 35 -7.78 -14.07 4.51
N LYS A 36 -7.66 -12.80 4.94
CA LYS A 36 -7.93 -12.33 6.31
C LYS A 36 -9.24 -11.56 6.43
N GLY A 37 -10.06 -11.53 5.38
CA GLY A 37 -11.33 -10.79 5.37
C GLY A 37 -11.18 -9.27 5.26
N VAL A 38 -10.00 -8.78 4.85
CA VAL A 38 -9.74 -7.35 4.65
C VAL A 38 -9.97 -7.01 3.18
N ASP A 39 -11.12 -6.40 2.88
CA ASP A 39 -11.45 -5.92 1.54
C ASP A 39 -11.09 -4.43 1.42
N CYS A 40 -9.84 -4.16 1.04
CA CYS A 40 -9.30 -2.79 0.96
C CYS A 40 -10.06 -1.91 -0.05
N ASP A 41 -10.57 -2.47 -1.16
CA ASP A 41 -11.34 -1.71 -2.14
C ASP A 41 -12.63 -1.18 -1.52
N LYS A 42 -13.41 -2.06 -0.87
CA LYS A 42 -14.64 -1.65 -0.18
C LYS A 42 -14.36 -0.67 0.97
N LEU A 43 -13.31 -0.88 1.75
CA LEU A 43 -12.98 -0.02 2.88
C LEU A 43 -12.57 1.39 2.43
N VAL A 44 -11.70 1.49 1.43
CA VAL A 44 -11.21 2.78 0.93
C VAL A 44 -12.33 3.53 0.22
N ARG A 45 -13.09 2.87 -0.66
CA ARG A 45 -14.24 3.50 -1.33
C ARG A 45 -15.40 3.81 -0.41
N GLY A 46 -15.61 3.00 0.64
CA GLY A 46 -16.58 3.30 1.69
C GLY A 46 -16.22 4.55 2.48
N THR A 47 -14.93 4.84 2.61
CA THR A 47 -14.43 6.07 3.27
C THR A 47 -14.44 7.26 2.32
N GLN A 48 -13.95 7.08 1.09
CA GLN A 48 -13.86 8.11 0.06
C GLN A 48 -14.32 7.54 -1.29
N PRO A 49 -15.61 7.69 -1.65
CA PRO A 49 -16.17 7.06 -2.86
C PRO A 49 -15.51 7.48 -4.17
N ILE A 50 -14.95 8.69 -4.23
CA ILE A 50 -14.26 9.23 -5.41
C ILE A 50 -12.73 9.06 -5.33
N CYS A 51 -12.24 8.10 -4.54
CA CYS A 51 -10.81 7.81 -4.46
C CYS A 51 -10.25 7.26 -5.78
N PHE A 52 -8.99 7.60 -6.08
CA PHE A 52 -8.26 6.98 -7.18
C PHE A 52 -7.85 5.55 -6.85
N GLU A 53 -7.65 4.73 -7.88
CA GLU A 53 -7.10 3.36 -7.74
C GLU A 53 -5.77 3.32 -6.98
N ASN A 54 -4.96 4.38 -7.11
CA ASN A 54 -3.71 4.52 -6.35
C ASN A 54 -3.94 4.43 -4.83
N ALA A 55 -5.02 5.02 -4.30
CA ALA A 55 -5.32 4.94 -2.88
C ALA A 55 -5.69 3.51 -2.48
N VAL A 56 -6.59 2.87 -3.23
CA VAL A 56 -7.01 1.48 -3.00
C VAL A 56 -5.80 0.55 -2.95
N TRP A 57 -4.92 0.64 -3.96
CA TRP A 57 -3.75 -0.22 -4.04
C TRP A 57 -2.67 0.11 -3.00
N ALA A 58 -2.48 1.38 -2.64
CA ALA A 58 -1.54 1.74 -1.57
C ALA A 58 -1.96 1.16 -0.22
N TYR A 59 -3.26 1.23 0.12
CA TYR A 59 -3.79 0.59 1.32
C TYR A 59 -3.76 -0.94 1.22
N THR A 60 -3.97 -1.52 0.04
CA THR A 60 -3.88 -2.97 -0.18
C THR A 60 -2.45 -3.48 0.04
N VAL A 61 -1.46 -2.80 -0.52
CA VAL A 61 -0.03 -3.11 -0.30
C VAL A 61 0.33 -2.96 1.18
N GLY A 62 -0.05 -1.84 1.81
CA GLY A 62 0.22 -1.60 3.22
C GLY A 62 -0.43 -2.63 4.17
N ALA A 63 -1.67 -3.01 3.90
CA ALA A 63 -2.37 -4.04 4.67
C ALA A 63 -1.75 -5.43 4.47
N ALA A 64 -1.35 -5.78 3.25
CA ALA A 64 -0.67 -7.04 2.97
C ALA A 64 0.68 -7.13 3.70
N ILE A 65 1.45 -6.03 3.72
CA ILE A 65 2.69 -5.91 4.51
C ILE A 65 2.39 -6.16 6.00
N ALA A 66 1.38 -5.49 6.57
CA ALA A 66 1.01 -5.67 7.97
C ALA A 66 0.63 -7.12 8.31
N ILE A 67 -0.12 -7.77 7.42
CA ILE A 67 -0.52 -9.18 7.57
C ILE A 67 0.70 -10.10 7.48
N LYS A 68 1.59 -9.89 6.49
CA LYS A 68 2.81 -10.69 6.33
C LYS A 68 3.78 -10.52 7.50
N SER A 69 3.87 -9.32 8.05
CA SER A 69 4.68 -9.01 9.23
C SER A 69 4.07 -9.53 10.53
N GLY A 70 2.88 -10.12 10.51
CA GLY A 70 2.23 -10.67 11.70
C GLY A 70 1.85 -9.59 12.72
N CYS A 71 1.57 -8.37 12.27
CA CYS A 71 1.21 -7.26 13.15
C CYS A 71 -0.07 -7.59 13.93
N THR A 72 0.02 -7.55 15.27
CA THR A 72 -1.14 -7.78 16.16
C THR A 72 -1.60 -6.51 16.87
N LYS A 73 -0.74 -5.48 16.94
CA LYS A 73 -1.10 -4.18 17.50
C LYS A 73 -1.49 -3.21 16.40
N ALA A 74 -2.47 -2.36 16.68
CA ALA A 74 -2.94 -1.36 15.74
C ALA A 74 -1.84 -0.38 15.31
N ALA A 75 -0.95 0.01 16.22
CA ALA A 75 0.18 0.90 15.91
C ALA A 75 1.15 0.28 14.90
N ASP A 76 1.47 -1.01 15.06
CA ASP A 76 2.39 -1.72 14.15
C ASP A 76 1.75 -1.87 12.77
N ALA A 77 0.45 -2.20 12.73
CA ALA A 77 -0.30 -2.27 11.48
C ALA A 77 -0.38 -0.89 10.78
N ALA A 78 -0.60 0.19 11.52
CA ALA A 78 -0.62 1.55 10.98
C ALA A 78 0.75 1.95 10.39
N ALA A 79 1.84 1.60 11.07
CA ALA A 79 3.19 1.83 10.55
C ALA A 79 3.45 1.06 9.24
N ALA A 80 3.05 -0.22 9.17
CA ALA A 80 3.14 -1.03 7.95
C ALA A 80 2.26 -0.48 6.81
N ILE A 81 1.05 -0.01 7.11
CA ILE A 81 0.21 0.68 6.14
C ILE A 81 0.91 1.94 5.60
N GLY A 82 1.59 2.66 6.48
CA GLY A 82 2.42 3.81 6.14
C GLY A 82 3.53 3.49 5.13
N VAL A 83 4.16 2.32 5.24
CA VAL A 83 5.15 1.85 4.26
C VAL A 83 4.51 1.66 2.89
N GLY A 84 3.31 1.08 2.81
CA GLY A 84 2.55 0.96 1.57
C GLY A 84 2.21 2.31 0.94
N LEU A 85 1.74 3.28 1.73
CA LEU A 85 1.47 4.65 1.28
C LEU A 85 2.75 5.33 0.76
N GLN A 86 3.87 5.14 1.44
CA GLN A 86 5.16 5.70 1.05
C GLN A 86 5.71 5.09 -0.24
N ALA A 87 5.47 3.80 -0.48
CA ALA A 87 5.85 3.12 -1.72
C ALA A 87 5.19 3.74 -2.96
N PHE A 88 3.98 4.29 -2.79
CA PHE A 88 3.24 5.00 -3.82
C PHE A 88 3.64 6.48 -3.96
N CYS A 89 4.62 7.00 -3.21
CA CYS A 89 5.15 8.34 -3.46
C CYS A 89 6.11 8.33 -4.66
N ILE A 90 6.01 9.34 -5.54
CA ILE A 90 6.85 9.43 -6.76
C ILE A 90 8.25 9.96 -6.41
N PRO A 91 9.32 9.39 -7.00
CA PRO A 91 10.67 9.93 -6.94
C PRO A 91 10.75 11.45 -7.17
N GLY A 92 11.34 12.17 -6.23
CA GLY A 92 11.52 13.63 -6.29
C GLY A 92 10.28 14.47 -5.94
N SER A 93 9.15 13.83 -5.60
CA SER A 93 7.97 14.55 -5.12
C SER A 93 8.15 15.04 -3.67
N VAL A 94 7.42 16.10 -3.31
CA VAL A 94 7.38 16.59 -1.91
C VAL A 94 6.89 15.49 -0.97
N ALA A 95 5.91 14.69 -1.39
CA ALA A 95 5.37 13.58 -0.61
C ALA A 95 6.45 12.52 -0.29
N GLU A 96 7.31 12.21 -1.26
CA GLU A 96 8.43 11.30 -1.03
C GLU A 96 9.45 11.90 -0.05
N ASN A 97 9.89 13.13 -0.31
CA ASN A 97 10.90 13.81 0.50
C ASN A 97 10.44 13.99 1.95
N ARG A 98 9.17 14.32 2.15
CA ARG A 98 8.54 14.45 3.46
C ARG A 98 8.14 13.12 4.09
N LYS A 99 8.41 11.99 3.43
CA LYS A 99 8.07 10.65 3.93
C LYS A 99 6.65 10.59 4.50
N VAL A 100 5.68 11.14 3.77
CA VAL A 100 4.32 11.39 4.29
C VAL A 100 3.64 10.10 4.76
N GLY A 101 3.91 8.97 4.09
CA GLY A 101 3.40 7.67 4.52
C GLY A 101 3.97 7.20 5.85
N LEU A 102 5.18 7.65 6.20
CA LEU A 102 5.89 7.27 7.43
C LEU A 102 5.71 8.27 8.58
N GLY A 103 4.79 9.23 8.44
CA GLY A 103 4.42 10.16 9.52
C GLY A 103 5.34 11.39 9.69
N HIS A 104 6.11 11.77 8.68
CA HIS A 104 6.94 12.99 8.69
C HIS A 104 6.27 14.17 7.93
N GLY A 105 4.96 14.06 7.68
CA GLY A 105 4.14 15.03 6.95
C GLY A 105 3.62 16.19 7.79
#